data_AF-A0A2V6QWU2-F1
#
_entry.id   AF-A0A2V6QWU2-F1
#
_cell.length_a   1.000
_cell.length_b   1.000
_cell.length_c   1.000
_cell.angle_alpha   90.00
_cell.angle_beta   90.00
_cell.angle_gamma   90.00
#
_symmetry.space_group_name_H-M   'P 1'
#
loop_
_entity.id
_entity.type
_entity.pdbx_description
1 polymer ?
#
loop_
_entity_poly.entity_id
_entity_poly.type
_entity_poly.pdbx_seq_one_letter_code
_entity_poly.pdbx_strand_id
1 'polypeptide(L)'
;MIARLAGLALLVLLAASRTTGEGTERPLDRLKHIIVIYQENWSFDSLFGKFPGADGLAKAGATVSQVDKEGRPYTTLPPSLDNTKRPPVPDARIPASLPVAPFDLAPYVPANQTAGNPIHRFYQQQYQINGGKMDGFVAWGGVGGLVMSYYDATPLPLGRLAQEYVLADNFFHAAFGGSLLNHLWLVCACTPAWPEAPADLRAELDASGRLVKDGDVSPDGYIINTAFTVNTPHPAQISDPRHLVPSLTLPTIGDRLSAAGVSWAWYAGGWNDALAGRPHRIFQYHHQPFAYFATYADGTAAKGRHLKDEEDFLRDLRDGRLPAVAFVKPLGPDNEHPGYADLLSGQEHI
;
A
#
# COMPACT_ATOMS: atom_id res chain seq x y z
N MET A 1 -35.75 -86.28 13.08
CA MET A 1 -36.62 -85.28 13.74
C MET A 1 -35.91 -83.94 13.69
N ILE A 2 -36.51 -82.94 13.02
CA ILE A 2 -36.57 -81.50 13.35
C ILE A 2 -35.21 -80.84 13.73
N ALA A 3 -34.64 -79.82 13.06
CA ALA A 3 -35.20 -78.68 12.35
C ALA A 3 -34.20 -78.09 11.32
N ARG A 4 -34.76 -77.36 10.35
CA ARG A 4 -34.10 -76.54 9.32
C ARG A 4 -33.41 -75.31 9.90
N LEU A 5 -32.38 -74.80 9.22
CA LEU A 5 -32.15 -73.36 9.05
C LEU A 5 -31.44 -73.13 7.70
N ALA A 6 -32.19 -72.56 6.77
CA ALA A 6 -31.71 -72.07 5.49
C ALA A 6 -31.14 -70.66 5.69
N GLY A 7 -29.88 -70.44 5.33
CA GLY A 7 -29.27 -69.12 5.28
C GLY A 7 -29.62 -68.41 3.98
N LEU A 8 -30.40 -67.33 4.08
CA LEU A 8 -30.71 -66.43 2.97
C LEU A 8 -29.58 -65.38 2.89
N ALA A 9 -28.79 -65.41 1.82
CA ALA A 9 -27.80 -64.36 1.54
C ALA A 9 -28.51 -63.14 0.95
N LEU A 10 -28.62 -62.06 1.73
CA LEU A 10 -29.16 -60.78 1.28
C LEU A 10 -28.03 -59.96 0.65
N LEU A 11 -27.98 -59.88 -0.68
CA LEU A 11 -27.16 -58.89 -1.38
C LEU A 11 -27.78 -57.50 -1.18
N VAL A 12 -27.14 -56.66 -0.37
CA VAL A 12 -27.46 -55.23 -0.28
C VAL A 12 -26.72 -54.52 -1.40
N LEU A 13 -27.43 -54.20 -2.49
CA LEU A 13 -26.98 -53.23 -3.48
C LEU A 13 -27.08 -51.83 -2.86
N LEU A 14 -25.94 -51.27 -2.42
CA LEU A 14 -25.84 -49.84 -2.16
C LEU A 14 -25.93 -49.09 -3.49
N ALA A 15 -27.11 -48.60 -3.83
CA ALA A 15 -27.25 -47.53 -4.81
C ALA A 15 -26.62 -46.28 -4.21
N ALA A 16 -25.42 -45.91 -4.68
CA ALA A 16 -24.82 -44.63 -4.38
C ALA A 16 -25.67 -43.53 -5.01
N SER A 17 -26.56 -42.95 -4.20
CA SER A 17 -27.28 -41.73 -4.56
C SER A 17 -26.25 -40.62 -4.74
N ARG A 18 -25.89 -40.30 -5.99
CA ARG A 18 -25.24 -39.03 -6.30
C ARG A 18 -26.27 -37.94 -6.06
N THR A 19 -26.27 -37.37 -4.86
CA THR A 19 -26.89 -36.07 -4.63
C THR A 19 -26.11 -35.07 -5.46
N THR A 20 -26.61 -34.76 -6.65
CA THR A 20 -26.27 -33.53 -7.36
C THR A 20 -26.77 -32.39 -6.49
N GLY A 21 -25.95 -31.95 -5.54
CA GLY A 21 -26.17 -30.66 -4.91
C GLY A 21 -26.07 -29.62 -6.02
N GLU A 22 -27.20 -29.02 -6.39
CA GLU A 22 -27.19 -27.75 -7.10
C GLU A 22 -26.32 -26.81 -6.30
N GLY A 23 -25.12 -26.51 -6.84
CA GLY A 23 -24.19 -25.62 -6.19
C GLY A 23 -24.85 -24.26 -6.09
N THR A 24 -25.24 -23.87 -4.87
CA THR A 24 -25.67 -22.51 -4.58
C THR A 24 -24.58 -21.57 -5.09
N GLU A 25 -24.92 -20.72 -6.06
CA GLU A 25 -24.00 -19.72 -6.63
C GLU A 25 -23.37 -18.96 -5.46
N ARG A 26 -22.04 -19.00 -5.36
CA ARG A 26 -21.34 -18.29 -4.29
C ARG A 26 -21.46 -16.80 -4.61
N PRO A 27 -21.59 -15.91 -3.61
CA PRO A 27 -21.69 -14.47 -3.85
C PRO A 27 -20.61 -13.90 -4.78
N LEU A 28 -19.39 -14.48 -4.75
CA LEU A 28 -18.29 -14.11 -5.65
C LEU A 28 -18.53 -14.48 -7.13
N ASP A 29 -19.30 -15.54 -7.41
CA ASP A 29 -19.57 -15.98 -8.79
C ASP A 29 -20.42 -14.94 -9.58
N ARG A 30 -21.12 -14.06 -8.83
CA ARG A 30 -21.87 -12.90 -9.37
C ARG A 30 -20.96 -11.74 -9.76
N LEU A 31 -19.74 -11.67 -9.23
CA LEU A 31 -18.77 -10.62 -9.57
C LEU A 31 -18.06 -10.98 -10.87
N LYS A 32 -18.21 -10.13 -11.89
CA LYS A 32 -17.52 -10.31 -13.18
C LYS A 32 -16.18 -9.59 -13.23
N HIS A 33 -16.06 -8.50 -12.47
CA HIS A 33 -14.86 -7.68 -12.36
C HIS A 33 -14.56 -7.38 -10.90
N ILE A 34 -13.30 -7.50 -10.53
CA ILE A 34 -12.74 -6.97 -9.28
C ILE A 34 -11.75 -5.88 -9.69
N ILE A 35 -12.00 -4.65 -9.28
CA ILE A 35 -11.14 -3.50 -9.55
C ILE A 35 -10.52 -3.06 -8.23
N VAL A 36 -9.20 -3.07 -8.15
CA VAL A 36 -8.43 -2.65 -6.98
C VAL A 36 -7.73 -1.34 -7.33
N ILE A 37 -8.21 -0.22 -6.80
CA ILE A 37 -7.57 1.09 -6.93
C ILE A 37 -6.68 1.30 -5.71
N TYR A 38 -5.40 1.61 -5.92
CA TYR A 38 -4.39 1.62 -4.85
C TYR A 38 -3.79 3.03 -4.67
N GLN A 39 -4.34 3.84 -3.74
CA GLN A 39 -3.85 5.18 -3.38
C GLN A 39 -2.62 5.15 -2.46
N GLU A 40 -2.09 6.33 -2.10
CA GLU A 40 -0.89 6.49 -1.29
C GLU A 40 -1.09 7.22 0.03
N ASN A 41 -0.48 6.65 1.07
CA ASN A 41 0.21 7.37 2.16
C ASN A 41 -0.62 8.26 3.09
N TRP A 42 -1.92 7.97 3.20
CA TRP A 42 -2.78 8.43 4.30
C TRP A 42 -3.07 7.29 5.27
N SER A 43 -3.00 7.55 6.58
CA SER A 43 -3.45 6.59 7.59
C SER A 43 -4.97 6.62 7.71
N PHE A 44 -5.55 5.59 8.31
CA PHE A 44 -6.99 5.59 8.57
C PHE A 44 -7.41 6.82 9.39
N ASP A 45 -6.69 7.10 10.48
CA ASP A 45 -7.01 8.23 11.37
C ASP A 45 -6.81 9.61 10.71
N SER A 46 -5.92 9.74 9.71
CA SER A 46 -5.70 11.03 9.04
C SER A 46 -6.79 11.39 8.03
N LEU A 47 -7.69 10.46 7.67
CA LEU A 47 -8.83 10.71 6.76
C LEU A 47 -10.18 10.33 7.39
N PHE A 48 -10.28 9.10 7.89
CA PHE A 48 -11.53 8.50 8.36
C PHE A 48 -11.64 8.45 9.89
N GLY A 49 -10.65 8.98 10.62
CA GLY A 49 -10.65 9.00 12.08
C GLY A 49 -11.82 9.77 12.71
N LYS A 50 -12.46 10.68 11.96
CA LYS A 50 -13.69 11.39 12.34
C LYS A 50 -14.96 10.85 11.68
N PHE A 51 -14.83 9.85 10.81
CA PHE A 51 -15.95 9.33 10.05
C PHE A 51 -17.02 8.71 10.98
N PRO A 52 -18.33 8.95 10.76
CA PRO A 52 -19.37 8.46 11.66
C PRO A 52 -19.36 6.93 11.81
N GLY A 53 -19.25 6.47 13.06
CA GLY A 53 -19.26 5.04 13.40
C GLY A 53 -17.93 4.31 13.26
N ALA A 54 -16.89 4.97 12.74
CA ALA A 54 -15.55 4.37 12.59
C ALA A 54 -14.83 4.14 13.93
N ASP A 55 -14.01 3.09 13.98
CA ASP A 55 -12.95 2.95 14.97
C ASP A 55 -11.79 3.93 14.74
N GLY A 56 -11.99 5.19 15.13
CA GLY A 56 -11.04 6.27 14.84
C GLY A 56 -10.64 7.11 16.06
N LEU A 57 -10.26 8.35 15.81
CA LEU A 57 -9.71 9.33 16.78
C LEU A 57 -10.50 9.48 18.10
N ALA A 58 -11.82 9.21 18.09
CA ALA A 58 -12.62 9.22 19.31
C ALA A 58 -12.17 8.17 20.35
N LYS A 59 -11.45 7.12 19.92
CA LYS A 59 -10.94 6.04 20.77
C LYS A 59 -9.43 6.14 21.07
N ALA A 60 -8.75 7.20 20.64
CA ALA A 60 -7.30 7.36 20.83
C ALA A 60 -6.89 7.31 22.33
N GLY A 61 -7.67 7.92 23.23
CA GLY A 61 -7.42 7.85 24.67
C GLY A 61 -6.01 8.33 25.05
N ALA A 62 -5.23 7.47 25.72
CA ALA A 62 -3.89 7.82 26.21
C ALA A 62 -2.83 7.98 25.09
N THR A 63 -3.07 7.44 23.89
CA THR A 63 -2.10 7.49 22.76
C THR A 63 -1.98 8.89 22.15
N VAL A 64 -2.85 9.82 22.55
CA VAL A 64 -2.75 11.24 22.19
C VAL A 64 -1.46 11.87 22.71
N SER A 65 -0.93 11.39 23.84
CA SER A 65 0.34 11.88 24.38
C SER A 65 1.50 11.50 23.46
N GLN A 66 2.46 12.41 23.28
CA GLN A 66 3.63 12.19 22.43
C GLN A 66 4.90 12.52 23.20
N VAL A 67 5.99 11.81 22.89
CA VAL A 67 7.30 11.97 23.53
C VAL A 67 8.39 12.31 22.52
N ASP A 68 9.43 13.03 22.97
CA ASP A 68 10.65 13.27 22.22
C ASP A 68 11.51 11.99 22.08
N LYS A 69 12.65 12.08 21.40
CA LYS A 69 13.55 10.94 21.18
C LYS A 69 14.23 10.41 22.44
N GLU A 70 14.17 11.15 23.54
CA GLU A 70 14.64 10.75 24.86
C GLU A 70 13.49 10.31 25.80
N GLY A 71 12.25 10.26 25.29
CA GLY A 71 11.08 9.83 26.04
C GLY A 71 10.45 10.92 26.92
N ARG A 72 10.81 12.20 26.74
CA ARG A 72 10.18 13.29 27.49
C ARG A 72 8.87 13.71 26.82
N PRO A 73 7.77 13.87 27.56
CA PRO A 73 6.50 14.30 26.98
C PRO A 73 6.60 15.69 26.34
N TYR A 74 6.04 15.84 25.14
CA TYR A 74 5.77 17.15 24.57
C TYR A 74 4.65 17.84 25.37
N THR A 75 4.82 19.13 25.66
CA THR A 75 3.75 19.97 26.26
C THR A 75 3.05 20.84 25.22
N THR A 76 3.68 21.02 24.06
CA THR A 76 3.14 21.65 22.84
C THR A 76 3.72 20.91 21.65
N LEU A 77 2.98 20.84 20.54
CA LEU A 77 3.54 20.34 19.30
C LEU A 77 4.67 21.27 18.82
N PRO A 78 5.79 20.73 18.31
CA PRO A 78 6.75 21.52 17.58
C PRO A 78 6.12 22.05 16.27
N PRO A 79 6.68 23.10 15.66
CA PRO A 79 6.16 23.63 14.40
C PRO A 79 5.99 22.54 13.35
N SER A 80 4.85 22.54 12.66
CA SER A 80 4.63 21.72 11.47
C SER A 80 5.63 22.12 10.38
N LEU A 81 6.25 21.14 9.71
CA LEU A 81 7.31 21.39 8.73
C LEU A 81 6.84 21.09 7.31
N ASP A 82 7.17 21.99 6.38
CA ASP A 82 7.22 21.73 4.95
C ASP A 82 8.60 21.17 4.60
N ASN A 83 8.67 19.84 4.45
CA ASN A 83 9.87 19.13 4.04
C ASN A 83 9.99 18.94 2.51
N THR A 84 9.12 19.59 1.72
CA THR A 84 9.33 19.74 0.27
C THR A 84 10.43 20.77 -0.02
N LYS A 85 10.70 21.68 0.93
CA LYS A 85 11.84 22.60 0.91
C LYS A 85 13.09 21.91 1.42
N ARG A 86 14.25 22.37 0.93
CA ARG A 86 15.58 21.88 1.36
C ARG A 86 16.45 23.06 1.78
N PRO A 87 16.75 23.22 3.09
CA PRO A 87 16.31 22.38 4.23
C PRO A 87 14.79 22.50 4.51
N PRO A 88 14.20 21.55 5.26
CA PRO A 88 12.81 21.68 5.74
C PRO A 88 12.62 22.98 6.52
N VAL A 89 11.46 23.62 6.34
CA VAL A 89 11.12 24.89 7.01
C VAL A 89 9.77 24.78 7.71
N PRO A 90 9.51 25.57 8.78
CA PRO A 90 8.16 25.67 9.33
C PRO A 90 7.14 26.10 8.27
N ASP A 91 6.01 25.39 8.20
CA ASP A 91 4.90 25.77 7.33
C ASP A 91 4.16 26.96 7.94
N ALA A 92 4.35 28.14 7.36
CA ALA A 92 3.79 29.40 7.86
C ALA A 92 2.25 29.44 7.84
N ARG A 93 1.58 28.51 7.15
CA ARG A 93 0.11 28.39 7.14
C ARG A 93 -0.44 27.81 8.45
N ILE A 94 0.37 27.03 9.17
CA ILE A 94 -0.04 26.29 10.38
C ILE A 94 0.54 27.00 11.61
N PRO A 95 -0.26 27.20 12.70
CA PRO A 95 0.25 27.79 13.93
C PRO A 95 1.46 27.02 14.48
N ALA A 96 2.51 27.76 14.87
CA ALA A 96 3.78 27.18 15.29
C ALA A 96 3.72 26.39 16.62
N SER A 97 2.64 26.52 17.39
CA SER A 97 2.47 25.88 18.69
C SER A 97 1.01 25.51 18.90
N LEU A 98 0.67 24.28 18.52
CA LEU A 98 -0.63 23.67 18.76
C LEU A 98 -0.58 22.77 20.01
N PRO A 99 -1.71 22.57 20.71
CA PRO A 99 -1.79 21.56 21.76
C PRO A 99 -1.37 20.17 21.25
N VAL A 100 -0.83 19.32 22.13
CA VAL A 100 -0.51 17.92 21.80
C VAL A 100 -1.80 17.12 21.69
N ALA A 101 -2.45 17.23 20.53
CA ALA A 101 -3.67 16.56 20.18
C ALA A 101 -3.81 16.47 18.65
N PRO A 102 -4.59 15.51 18.13
CA PRO A 102 -5.00 15.53 16.74
C PRO A 102 -5.69 16.86 16.38
N PHE A 103 -5.36 17.45 15.24
CA PHE A 103 -5.97 18.71 14.79
C PHE A 103 -6.41 18.65 13.32
N ASP A 104 -7.49 19.36 13.01
CA ASP A 104 -8.00 19.49 11.65
C ASP A 104 -7.05 20.37 10.81
N LEU A 105 -6.55 19.81 9.71
CA LEU A 105 -5.64 20.47 8.80
C LEU A 105 -6.38 21.43 7.85
N ALA A 106 -7.65 21.16 7.54
CA ALA A 106 -8.40 21.86 6.48
C ALA A 106 -8.43 23.39 6.62
N PRO A 107 -8.52 23.99 7.83
CA PRO A 107 -8.47 25.44 7.99
C PRO A 107 -7.12 26.08 7.65
N TYR A 108 -6.04 25.30 7.65
CA TYR A 108 -4.67 25.80 7.43
C TYR A 108 -4.14 25.43 6.04
N VAL A 109 -4.36 24.19 5.63
CA VAL A 109 -3.99 23.66 4.32
C VAL A 109 -5.25 23.01 3.75
N PRO A 110 -5.93 23.64 2.78
CA PRO A 110 -7.06 23.03 2.11
C PRO A 110 -6.68 21.73 1.40
N ALA A 111 -7.61 20.78 1.28
CA ALA A 111 -7.36 19.46 0.71
C ALA A 111 -6.85 19.48 -0.76
N ASN A 112 -7.03 20.59 -1.48
CA ASN A 112 -6.49 20.82 -2.83
C ASN A 112 -5.09 21.46 -2.85
N GLN A 113 -4.39 21.44 -1.71
CA GLN A 113 -3.02 21.93 -1.58
C GLN A 113 -2.13 20.84 -0.98
N THR A 114 -0.84 20.93 -1.30
CA THR A 114 0.17 20.03 -0.73
C THR A 114 0.55 20.45 0.70
N ALA A 115 0.86 19.45 1.52
CA ALA A 115 1.45 19.56 2.84
C ALA A 115 2.77 18.76 2.91
N GLY A 116 3.49 18.86 4.02
CA GLY A 116 4.71 18.07 4.26
C GLY A 116 4.44 16.56 4.22
N ASN A 117 5.48 15.78 3.95
CA ASN A 117 5.42 14.33 3.79
C ASN A 117 5.97 13.60 5.04
N PRO A 118 5.12 13.02 5.90
CA PRO A 118 5.59 12.26 7.07
C PRO A 118 6.48 11.09 6.66
N ILE A 119 7.51 10.82 7.46
CA ILE A 119 8.38 9.66 7.26
C ILE A 119 7.58 8.37 7.47
N HIS A 120 7.64 7.49 6.48
CA HIS A 120 6.99 6.17 6.47
C HIS A 120 8.01 5.06 6.15
N ARG A 121 9.20 5.12 6.74
CA ARG A 121 10.28 4.13 6.56
C ARG A 121 10.23 3.03 7.61
N PHE A 122 10.78 1.86 7.29
CA PHE A 122 10.60 0.59 8.04
C PHE A 122 10.95 0.69 9.53
N TYR A 123 12.13 1.22 9.88
CA TYR A 123 12.55 1.34 11.28
C TYR A 123 11.88 2.52 11.98
N GLN A 124 11.63 3.61 11.26
CA GLN A 124 11.01 4.81 11.81
C GLN A 124 9.55 4.54 12.22
N GLN A 125 8.79 3.77 11.44
CA GLN A 125 7.44 3.36 11.85
C GLN A 125 7.46 2.55 13.16
N GLN A 126 8.45 1.69 13.37
CA GLN A 126 8.60 0.98 14.64
C GLN A 126 8.89 1.95 15.81
N TYR A 127 9.70 2.98 15.59
CA TYR A 127 9.95 4.03 16.58
C TYR A 127 8.73 4.91 16.85
N GLN A 128 7.90 5.16 15.84
CA GLN A 128 6.64 5.89 15.97
C GLN A 128 5.65 5.10 16.86
N ILE A 129 5.54 3.78 16.63
CA ILE A 129 4.70 2.86 17.41
C ILE A 129 5.24 2.65 18.83
N ASN A 130 6.55 2.74 19.01
CA ASN A 130 7.25 2.68 20.31
C ASN A 130 6.80 1.50 21.19
N GLY A 131 6.84 0.29 20.64
CA GLY A 131 6.45 -0.93 21.37
C GLY A 131 4.96 -0.98 21.75
N GLY A 132 4.09 -0.31 20.99
CA GLY A 132 2.64 -0.29 21.20
C GLY A 132 2.15 0.86 22.08
N LYS A 133 3.05 1.74 22.55
CA LYS A 133 2.67 2.96 23.28
C LYS A 133 2.04 4.02 22.38
N MET A 134 2.36 3.99 21.09
CA MET A 134 1.83 4.90 20.06
C MET A 134 2.12 6.38 20.33
N ASP A 135 3.23 6.68 21.02
CA ASP A 135 3.60 8.02 21.50
C ASP A 135 4.85 8.60 20.80
N GLY A 136 5.40 7.92 19.78
CA GLY A 136 6.64 8.32 19.10
C GLY A 136 6.45 9.06 17.78
N PHE A 137 5.22 9.33 17.34
CA PHE A 137 4.94 9.86 16.00
C PHE A 137 5.55 11.24 15.78
N VAL A 138 5.45 12.16 16.75
CA VAL A 138 6.03 13.52 16.64
C VAL A 138 7.56 13.48 16.53
N ALA A 139 8.23 12.64 17.34
CA ALA A 139 9.68 12.54 17.36
C ALA A 139 10.27 11.90 16.09
N TRP A 140 9.55 10.96 15.48
CA TRP A 140 10.05 10.10 14.41
C TRP A 140 9.31 10.30 13.07
N GLY A 141 8.36 11.24 12.99
CA GLY A 141 7.59 11.54 11.78
C GLY A 141 8.27 12.51 10.80
N GLY A 142 9.29 13.26 11.23
CA GLY A 142 10.09 14.13 10.36
C GLY A 142 9.38 15.39 9.82
N VAL A 143 8.15 15.66 10.27
CA VAL A 143 7.33 16.81 9.85
C VAL A 143 6.85 17.67 11.03
N GLY A 144 7.44 17.51 12.21
CA GLY A 144 7.04 18.21 13.43
C GLY A 144 5.59 17.90 13.80
N GLY A 145 4.83 18.94 14.20
CA GLY A 145 3.43 18.79 14.60
C GLY A 145 2.50 18.25 13.52
N LEU A 146 2.86 18.35 12.24
CA LEU A 146 2.01 17.95 11.11
C LEU A 146 1.57 16.47 11.17
N VAL A 147 2.38 15.60 11.79
CA VAL A 147 2.05 14.17 11.93
C VAL A 147 0.78 13.94 12.77
N MET A 148 0.38 14.91 13.60
CA MET A 148 -0.86 14.87 14.39
C MET A 148 -2.06 15.48 13.64
N SER A 149 -1.90 15.85 12.38
CA SER A 149 -2.98 16.45 11.59
C SER A 149 -3.90 15.40 10.96
N TYR A 150 -5.16 15.77 10.73
CA TYR A 150 -6.12 14.96 9.98
C TYR A 150 -6.97 15.86 9.07
N TYR A 151 -7.59 15.28 8.05
CA TYR A 151 -8.75 15.84 7.37
C TYR A 151 -9.99 15.07 7.80
N ASP A 152 -11.11 15.74 8.04
CA ASP A 152 -12.40 15.06 8.07
C ASP A 152 -12.78 14.69 6.63
N ALA A 153 -12.62 13.42 6.26
CA ALA A 153 -12.93 12.96 4.91
C ALA A 153 -14.43 12.82 4.64
N THR A 154 -15.31 12.92 5.65
CA THR A 154 -16.76 12.75 5.52
C THR A 154 -17.39 13.50 4.33
N PRO A 155 -17.06 14.80 4.07
CA PRO A 155 -17.58 15.51 2.91
C PRO A 155 -16.75 15.32 1.61
N LEU A 156 -15.55 14.72 1.68
CA LEU A 156 -14.66 14.51 0.54
C LEU A 156 -15.16 13.35 -0.35
N PRO A 157 -14.68 13.23 -1.61
CA PRO A 157 -15.20 12.22 -2.54
C PRO A 157 -15.16 10.78 -1.99
N LEU A 158 -14.06 10.34 -1.36
CA LEU A 158 -14.02 8.99 -0.78
C LEU A 158 -14.90 8.85 0.47
N GLY A 159 -15.10 9.93 1.24
CA GLY A 159 -16.06 9.91 2.34
C GLY A 159 -17.49 9.71 1.86
N ARG A 160 -17.86 10.29 0.71
CA ARG A 160 -19.18 10.05 0.09
C ARG A 160 -19.33 8.61 -0.37
N LEU A 161 -18.28 8.01 -0.95
CA LEU A 161 -18.28 6.58 -1.27
C LEU A 161 -18.41 5.73 0.01
N ALA A 162 -17.69 6.07 1.08
CA ALA A 162 -17.76 5.35 2.34
C ALA A 162 -19.15 5.44 3.03
N GLN A 163 -19.94 6.48 2.74
CA GLN A 163 -21.33 6.60 3.21
C GLN A 163 -22.28 5.68 2.45
N GLU A 164 -21.98 5.36 1.19
CA GLU A 164 -22.81 4.52 0.33
C GLU A 164 -22.40 3.03 0.41
N TYR A 165 -21.11 2.77 0.62
CA TYR A 165 -20.51 1.45 0.57
C TYR A 165 -19.91 1.03 1.92
N VAL A 166 -18.98 0.09 1.91
CA VAL A 166 -18.35 -0.48 3.11
C VAL A 166 -17.03 0.24 3.37
N LEU A 167 -16.89 0.79 4.57
CA LEU A 167 -15.62 1.25 5.13
C LEU A 167 -15.05 0.15 6.04
N ALA A 168 -13.83 -0.32 5.74
CA ALA A 168 -13.11 -1.24 6.62
C ALA A 168 -12.20 -0.45 7.57
N ASP A 169 -12.57 -0.38 8.85
CA ASP A 169 -11.87 0.38 9.90
C ASP A 169 -10.86 -0.45 10.71
N ASN A 170 -10.69 -1.72 10.34
CA ASN A 170 -9.70 -2.65 10.90
C ASN A 170 -8.84 -3.28 9.80
N PHE A 171 -8.43 -2.46 8.83
CA PHE A 171 -7.55 -2.85 7.73
C PHE A 171 -6.15 -2.25 7.94
N PHE A 172 -5.14 -3.10 8.01
CA PHE A 172 -3.76 -2.70 8.26
C PHE A 172 -2.90 -3.00 7.04
N HIS A 173 -1.95 -2.13 6.76
CA HIS A 173 -0.90 -2.44 5.79
C HIS A 173 -0.12 -3.71 6.21
N ALA A 174 0.41 -4.44 5.24
CA ALA A 174 0.94 -5.79 5.48
C ALA A 174 2.29 -5.79 6.20
N ALA A 175 3.09 -4.73 6.03
CA ALA A 175 4.39 -4.59 6.64
C ALA A 175 4.69 -3.14 7.00
N PHE A 176 5.55 -2.95 8.00
CA PHE A 176 6.18 -1.65 8.24
C PHE A 176 6.92 -1.18 6.98
N GLY A 177 7.09 0.13 6.86
CA GLY A 177 7.79 0.76 5.77
C GLY A 177 6.87 1.39 4.74
N GLY A 178 7.50 1.77 3.63
CA GLY A 178 6.90 2.64 2.63
C GLY A 178 6.18 1.88 1.54
N SER A 179 6.00 2.58 0.43
CA SER A 179 5.21 2.13 -0.71
C SER A 179 5.74 0.82 -1.28
N LEU A 180 7.02 0.71 -1.66
CA LEU A 180 7.54 -0.47 -2.37
C LEU A 180 7.21 -1.79 -1.65
N LEU A 181 7.55 -1.90 -0.36
CA LEU A 181 7.34 -3.16 0.37
C LEU A 181 5.86 -3.52 0.43
N ASN A 182 4.97 -2.57 0.71
CA ASN A 182 3.53 -2.85 0.75
C ASN A 182 2.93 -3.15 -0.63
N HIS A 183 3.48 -2.57 -1.71
CA HIS A 183 3.10 -2.95 -3.08
C HIS A 183 3.56 -4.37 -3.44
N LEU A 184 4.72 -4.81 -2.94
CA LEU A 184 5.16 -6.20 -3.08
C LEU A 184 4.23 -7.14 -2.31
N TRP A 185 3.88 -6.80 -1.06
CA TRP A 185 2.90 -7.58 -0.29
C TRP A 185 1.52 -7.67 -0.96
N LEU A 186 1.06 -6.61 -1.62
CA LEU A 186 -0.17 -6.64 -2.42
C LEU A 186 -0.14 -7.74 -3.49
N VAL A 187 0.99 -7.91 -4.19
CA VAL A 187 1.07 -8.80 -5.34
C VAL A 187 1.65 -10.18 -5.04
N CYS A 188 2.48 -10.35 -4.01
CA CYS A 188 3.12 -11.64 -3.69
C CYS A 188 2.86 -12.14 -2.26
N ALA A 189 2.27 -11.32 -1.39
CA ALA A 189 2.16 -11.59 0.05
C ALA A 189 3.51 -12.00 0.67
N CYS A 190 4.56 -11.25 0.34
CA CYS A 190 5.93 -11.63 0.65
C CYS A 190 6.84 -10.40 0.87
N THR A 191 7.92 -10.60 1.64
CA THR A 191 9.05 -9.68 1.75
C THR A 191 10.23 -10.26 0.97
N PRO A 192 10.54 -9.78 -0.25
CA PRO A 192 11.62 -10.37 -1.04
C PRO A 192 13.01 -10.12 -0.44
N ALA A 193 13.88 -11.12 -0.57
CA ALA A 193 15.27 -11.01 -0.20
C ALA A 193 16.14 -10.53 -1.37
N TRP A 194 17.14 -9.72 -1.05
CA TRP A 194 18.24 -9.32 -1.92
C TRP A 194 19.59 -9.52 -1.17
N PRO A 195 20.04 -10.77 -1.01
CA PRO A 195 21.24 -11.10 -0.24
C PRO A 195 22.54 -10.50 -0.81
N GLU A 196 22.56 -10.17 -2.10
CA GLU A 196 23.70 -9.57 -2.80
C GLU A 196 23.66 -8.03 -2.85
N ALA A 197 22.72 -7.40 -2.13
CA ALA A 197 22.61 -5.94 -2.09
C ALA A 197 23.94 -5.30 -1.61
N PRO A 198 24.44 -4.26 -2.28
CA PRO A 198 25.59 -3.48 -1.84
C PRO A 198 25.49 -3.01 -0.39
N ALA A 199 26.63 -2.95 0.30
CA ALA A 199 26.69 -2.59 1.73
C ALA A 199 26.18 -1.16 2.01
N ASP A 200 26.30 -0.24 1.05
CA ASP A 200 25.78 1.11 1.14
C ASP A 200 24.24 1.18 1.13
N LEU A 201 23.56 0.16 0.58
CA LEU A 201 22.09 0.05 0.62
C LEU A 201 21.57 -0.65 1.88
N ARG A 202 22.45 -1.26 2.67
CA ARG A 202 22.06 -1.99 3.88
C ARG A 202 21.93 -1.06 5.06
N ALA A 203 20.83 -1.21 5.79
CA ALA A 203 20.69 -0.67 7.12
C ALA A 203 21.68 -1.34 8.07
N GLU A 204 22.10 -0.60 9.08
CA GLU A 204 23.00 -1.07 10.14
C GLU A 204 22.33 -0.82 11.49
N LEU A 205 22.32 -1.85 12.33
CA LEU A 205 21.79 -1.81 13.68
C LEU A 205 22.93 -1.96 14.69
N ASP A 206 22.81 -1.30 15.83
CA ASP A 206 23.70 -1.54 16.96
C ASP A 206 23.33 -2.85 17.70
N ALA A 207 24.09 -3.20 18.73
CA ALA A 207 23.87 -4.41 19.52
C ALA A 207 22.51 -4.45 20.24
N SER A 208 21.83 -3.32 20.38
CA SER A 208 20.49 -3.21 20.97
C SER A 208 19.36 -3.30 19.94
N GLY A 209 19.69 -3.43 18.64
CA GLY A 209 18.74 -3.41 17.55
C GLY A 209 18.31 -2.01 17.12
N ARG A 210 19.00 -0.96 17.58
CA ARG A 210 18.69 0.43 17.20
C ARG A 210 19.43 0.82 15.92
N LEU A 211 18.77 1.59 15.07
CA LEU A 211 19.28 2.03 13.78
C LEU A 211 20.49 2.95 13.95
N VAL A 212 21.61 2.56 13.37
CA VAL A 212 22.84 3.35 13.25
C VAL A 212 22.89 4.01 11.88
N LYS A 213 22.60 3.24 10.82
CA LYS A 213 22.50 3.69 9.44
C LYS A 213 21.19 3.17 8.85
N ASP A 214 20.40 4.04 8.25
CA ASP A 214 19.25 3.61 7.47
C ASP A 214 19.70 3.00 6.13
N GLY A 215 18.84 2.21 5.52
CA GLY A 215 19.08 1.58 4.23
C GLY A 215 17.80 1.06 3.61
N ASP A 216 17.86 0.75 2.33
CA ASP A 216 16.71 0.19 1.60
C ASP A 216 16.60 -1.32 1.75
N VAL A 217 17.68 -1.95 2.23
CA VAL A 217 17.77 -3.37 2.56
C VAL A 217 18.09 -3.54 4.04
N SER A 218 17.47 -4.50 4.73
CA SER A 218 17.77 -4.83 6.12
C SER A 218 19.17 -5.45 6.25
N PRO A 219 19.77 -5.50 7.47
CA PRO A 219 21.08 -6.12 7.66
C PRO A 219 21.16 -7.56 7.12
N ASP A 220 20.08 -8.32 7.32
CA ASP A 220 19.92 -9.72 6.88
C ASP A 220 19.44 -9.87 5.42
N GLY A 221 19.32 -8.78 4.66
CA GLY A 221 19.17 -8.83 3.22
C GLY A 221 17.74 -8.82 2.69
N TYR A 222 16.76 -8.29 3.42
CA TYR A 222 15.39 -8.10 2.92
C TYR A 222 15.16 -6.69 2.42
N ILE A 223 14.39 -6.53 1.34
CA ILE A 223 14.01 -5.20 0.83
C ILE A 223 12.96 -4.60 1.78
N ILE A 224 13.28 -3.47 2.41
CA ILE A 224 12.47 -2.85 3.46
C ILE A 224 12.07 -1.39 3.17
N ASN A 225 12.77 -0.69 2.29
CA ASN A 225 12.38 0.64 1.82
C ASN A 225 12.50 0.73 0.28
N THR A 226 12.59 1.94 -0.27
CA THR A 226 12.57 2.19 -1.72
C THR A 226 13.82 1.64 -2.41
N ALA A 227 13.64 0.63 -3.24
CA ALA A 227 14.61 0.16 -4.22
C ALA A 227 13.99 0.18 -5.62
N PHE A 228 14.77 -0.09 -6.67
CA PHE A 228 14.28 -0.07 -8.04
C PHE A 228 14.66 -1.37 -8.75
N THR A 229 13.72 -1.95 -9.52
CA THR A 229 13.95 -3.17 -10.30
C THR A 229 14.95 -2.95 -11.44
N VAL A 230 15.67 -4.01 -11.82
CA VAL A 230 16.50 -4.05 -13.02
C VAL A 230 15.68 -3.96 -14.32
N ASN A 231 14.39 -4.29 -14.27
CA ASN A 231 13.51 -4.24 -15.43
C ASN A 231 12.97 -2.82 -15.65
N THR A 232 12.79 -2.42 -16.91
CA THR A 232 12.24 -1.10 -17.22
C THR A 232 10.75 -0.96 -16.80
N PRO A 233 10.23 0.25 -16.58
CA PRO A 233 10.97 1.48 -16.39
C PRO A 233 11.57 1.53 -14.97
N HIS A 234 12.79 2.06 -14.86
CA HIS A 234 13.42 2.44 -13.59
C HIS A 234 14.17 3.77 -13.79
N PRO A 235 14.58 4.48 -12.73
CA PRO A 235 15.29 5.74 -12.88
C PRO A 235 16.58 5.59 -13.70
N ALA A 236 16.73 6.42 -14.74
CA ALA A 236 17.89 6.39 -15.64
C ALA A 236 19.19 6.84 -14.95
N GLN A 237 19.08 7.54 -13.81
CA GLN A 237 20.22 8.01 -13.02
C GLN A 237 20.94 6.89 -12.26
N ILE A 238 20.29 5.72 -12.11
CA ILE A 238 20.92 4.55 -11.49
C ILE A 238 21.76 3.84 -12.57
N SER A 239 23.04 4.18 -12.61
CA SER A 239 23.98 3.66 -13.61
C SER A 239 24.70 2.38 -13.16
N ASP A 240 24.82 2.13 -11.85
CA ASP A 240 25.36 0.88 -11.32
C ASP A 240 24.26 -0.17 -11.26
N PRO A 241 24.32 -1.25 -12.08
CA PRO A 241 23.30 -2.28 -12.07
C PRO A 241 23.22 -3.04 -10.73
N ARG A 242 24.26 -2.97 -9.88
CA ARG A 242 24.23 -3.55 -8.53
C ARG A 242 23.31 -2.79 -7.58
N HIS A 243 22.87 -1.59 -7.96
CA HIS A 243 21.87 -0.80 -7.21
C HIS A 243 20.44 -1.05 -7.70
N LEU A 244 20.26 -2.00 -8.61
CA LEU A 244 18.94 -2.44 -9.08
C LEU A 244 18.62 -3.82 -8.52
N VAL A 245 17.42 -3.97 -8.01
CA VAL A 245 16.88 -5.24 -7.50
C VAL A 245 16.84 -6.24 -8.66
N PRO A 246 17.50 -7.41 -8.53
CA PRO A 246 17.42 -8.44 -9.54
C PRO A 246 15.99 -8.95 -9.69
N SER A 247 15.67 -9.53 -10.84
CA SER A 247 14.33 -10.10 -11.06
C SER A 247 13.99 -11.14 -10.01
N LEU A 248 12.91 -10.88 -9.26
CA LEU A 248 12.39 -11.73 -8.21
C LEU A 248 11.66 -12.94 -8.81
N THR A 249 11.72 -14.08 -8.12
CA THR A 249 11.18 -15.36 -8.63
C THR A 249 10.04 -15.93 -7.78
N LEU A 250 9.68 -15.25 -6.69
CA LEU A 250 8.54 -15.63 -5.86
C LEU A 250 7.23 -15.47 -6.67
N PRO A 251 6.24 -16.35 -6.48
CA PRO A 251 4.98 -16.28 -7.22
C PRO A 251 4.17 -15.05 -6.80
N THR A 252 3.50 -14.45 -7.78
CA THR A 252 2.56 -13.34 -7.60
C THR A 252 1.10 -13.79 -7.78
N ILE A 253 0.15 -12.96 -7.37
CA ILE A 253 -1.27 -13.12 -7.68
C ILE A 253 -1.51 -13.13 -9.19
N GLY A 254 -0.71 -12.38 -9.97
CA GLY A 254 -0.75 -12.39 -11.42
C GLY A 254 -0.39 -13.76 -12.00
N ASP A 255 0.61 -14.45 -11.45
CA ASP A 255 0.96 -15.82 -11.85
C ASP A 255 -0.20 -16.78 -11.55
N ARG A 256 -0.86 -16.63 -10.41
CA ARG A 256 -2.03 -17.44 -10.02
C ARG A 256 -3.22 -17.21 -10.93
N LEU A 257 -3.53 -15.95 -11.25
CA LEU A 257 -4.62 -15.57 -12.16
C LEU A 257 -4.38 -16.12 -13.57
N SER A 258 -3.16 -15.94 -14.09
CA SER A 258 -2.75 -16.49 -15.39
C SER A 258 -2.85 -18.01 -15.44
N ALA A 259 -2.37 -18.71 -14.39
CA ALA A 259 -2.47 -20.17 -14.31
C ALA A 259 -3.92 -20.67 -14.27
N ALA A 260 -4.83 -19.87 -13.68
CA ALA A 260 -6.26 -20.16 -13.64
C ALA A 260 -7.03 -19.72 -14.91
N GLY A 261 -6.37 -19.11 -15.90
CA GLY A 261 -7.01 -18.58 -17.10
C GLY A 261 -7.93 -17.37 -16.82
N VAL A 262 -7.76 -16.69 -15.69
CA VAL A 262 -8.52 -15.49 -15.32
C VAL A 262 -7.85 -14.29 -15.97
N SER A 263 -8.60 -13.49 -16.74
CA SER A 263 -8.06 -12.28 -17.35
C SER A 263 -7.74 -11.24 -16.28
N TRP A 264 -6.54 -10.66 -16.36
CA TRP A 264 -6.11 -9.64 -15.41
C TRP A 264 -5.12 -8.66 -16.02
N ALA A 265 -5.03 -7.47 -15.45
CA ALA A 265 -3.99 -6.48 -15.78
C ALA A 265 -3.71 -5.54 -14.61
N TRP A 266 -2.49 -5.02 -14.60
CA TRP A 266 -2.03 -3.89 -13.80
C TRP A 266 -1.96 -2.67 -14.70
N TYR A 267 -2.75 -1.65 -14.38
CA TYR A 267 -2.84 -0.39 -15.09
C TYR A 267 -2.20 0.70 -14.25
N ALA A 268 -1.15 1.33 -14.76
CA ALA A 268 -0.44 2.39 -14.07
C ALA A 268 -0.44 3.68 -14.88
N GLY A 269 -0.76 4.80 -14.22
CA GLY A 269 -0.73 6.11 -14.86
C GLY A 269 0.67 6.45 -15.38
N GLY A 270 0.76 6.84 -16.66
CA GLY A 270 2.00 7.22 -17.32
C GLY A 270 3.00 6.08 -17.58
N TRP A 271 2.55 4.83 -17.48
CA TRP A 271 3.36 3.63 -17.76
C TRP A 271 3.96 3.64 -19.16
N ASN A 272 3.16 3.96 -20.19
CA ASN A 272 3.61 3.93 -21.58
C ASN A 272 4.69 4.99 -21.84
N ASP A 273 4.51 6.19 -21.30
CA ASP A 273 5.50 7.27 -21.40
C ASP A 273 6.78 6.95 -20.62
N ALA A 274 6.67 6.32 -19.45
CA ALA A 274 7.83 5.86 -18.69
C ALA A 274 8.62 4.78 -19.46
N LEU A 275 7.95 3.80 -20.07
CA LEU A 275 8.59 2.81 -20.95
C LEU A 275 9.24 3.44 -22.18
N ALA A 276 8.66 4.51 -22.72
CA ALA A 276 9.21 5.24 -23.86
C ALA A 276 10.36 6.19 -23.49
N GLY A 277 10.83 6.17 -22.23
CA GLY A 277 11.92 7.03 -21.75
C GLY A 277 11.52 8.50 -21.56
N ARG A 278 10.21 8.80 -21.49
CA ARG A 278 9.66 10.13 -21.23
C ARG A 278 8.70 10.15 -20.02
N PRO A 279 9.12 9.60 -18.87
CA PRO A 279 8.27 9.52 -17.68
C PRO A 279 7.79 10.91 -17.26
N HIS A 280 6.56 10.99 -16.76
CA HIS A 280 6.10 12.18 -16.06
C HIS A 280 7.04 12.51 -14.89
N ARG A 281 7.22 13.80 -14.58
CA ARG A 281 8.21 14.28 -13.58
C ARG A 281 8.11 13.61 -12.22
N ILE A 282 6.89 13.25 -11.81
CA ILE A 282 6.60 12.58 -10.53
C ILE A 282 6.04 11.17 -10.72
N PHE A 283 6.39 10.51 -11.84
CA PHE A 283 6.13 9.08 -12.01
C PHE A 283 6.86 8.27 -10.94
N GLN A 284 6.15 7.32 -10.32
CA GLN A 284 6.68 6.53 -9.21
C GLN A 284 7.07 5.13 -9.71
N TYR A 285 8.35 4.96 -10.06
CA TYR A 285 8.88 3.68 -10.56
C TYR A 285 8.73 2.53 -9.54
N HIS A 286 8.88 2.84 -8.26
CA HIS A 286 8.81 1.84 -7.20
C HIS A 286 7.38 1.45 -6.82
N HIS A 287 6.35 2.04 -7.47
CA HIS A 287 4.94 1.65 -7.32
C HIS A 287 4.52 0.59 -8.35
N GLN A 288 5.45 0.02 -9.12
CA GLN A 288 5.18 -0.92 -10.21
C GLN A 288 5.60 -2.36 -9.79
N PRO A 289 4.93 -2.99 -8.81
CA PRO A 289 5.46 -4.17 -8.13
C PRO A 289 5.64 -5.37 -9.06
N PHE A 290 4.75 -5.58 -10.04
CA PHE A 290 4.89 -6.67 -10.99
C PHE A 290 6.17 -6.56 -11.84
N ALA A 291 6.68 -5.36 -12.12
CA ALA A 291 7.92 -5.17 -12.88
C ALA A 291 9.17 -5.70 -12.14
N TYR A 292 9.06 -6.06 -10.86
CA TYR A 292 10.17 -6.66 -10.09
C TYR A 292 10.33 -8.15 -10.35
N PHE A 293 9.33 -8.83 -10.95
CA PHE A 293 9.33 -10.29 -11.04
C PHE A 293 9.73 -10.80 -12.42
N ALA A 294 10.47 -11.91 -12.44
CA ALA A 294 11.02 -12.52 -13.65
C ALA A 294 9.94 -12.86 -14.71
N THR A 295 8.72 -13.23 -14.28
CA THR A 295 7.58 -13.47 -15.19
C THR A 295 7.29 -12.25 -16.07
N TYR A 296 7.47 -11.04 -15.54
CA TYR A 296 7.16 -9.76 -16.20
C TYR A 296 8.40 -8.95 -16.52
N ALA A 297 9.55 -9.61 -16.63
CA ALA A 297 10.81 -8.97 -17.01
C ALA A 297 10.77 -8.39 -18.42
N ASP A 298 11.77 -7.56 -18.75
CA ASP A 298 11.92 -7.00 -20.09
C ASP A 298 11.93 -8.09 -21.18
N GLY A 299 11.23 -7.82 -22.29
CA GLY A 299 11.10 -8.75 -23.42
C GLY A 299 10.12 -9.92 -23.21
N THR A 300 9.55 -10.09 -22.01
CA THR A 300 8.55 -11.14 -21.78
C THR A 300 7.20 -10.78 -22.40
N ALA A 301 6.49 -11.78 -22.93
CA ALA A 301 5.13 -11.59 -23.43
C ALA A 301 4.13 -11.22 -22.31
N ALA A 302 4.37 -11.69 -21.08
CA ALA A 302 3.52 -11.40 -19.95
C ALA A 302 3.57 -9.92 -19.55
N LYS A 303 4.75 -9.29 -19.62
CA LYS A 303 4.89 -7.84 -19.39
C LYS A 303 3.99 -7.04 -20.32
N GLY A 304 4.12 -7.21 -21.62
CA GLY A 304 3.33 -6.47 -22.61
C GLY A 304 1.83 -6.80 -22.57
N ARG A 305 1.45 -7.98 -22.07
CA ARG A 305 0.04 -8.39 -21.94
C ARG A 305 -0.63 -7.78 -20.71
N HIS A 306 0.07 -7.72 -19.58
CA HIS A 306 -0.53 -7.46 -18.28
C HIS A 306 -0.16 -6.12 -17.66
N LEU A 307 1.01 -5.54 -17.99
CA LEU A 307 1.43 -4.25 -17.45
C LEU A 307 1.12 -3.17 -18.49
N LYS A 308 0.12 -2.34 -18.19
CA LYS A 308 -0.54 -1.42 -19.11
C LYS A 308 -0.61 -0.02 -18.52
N ASP A 309 -0.96 0.94 -19.37
CA ASP A 309 -1.20 2.31 -18.94
C ASP A 309 -2.62 2.50 -18.40
N GLU A 310 -2.82 3.43 -17.47
CA GLU A 310 -4.15 3.79 -16.98
C GLU A 310 -5.09 4.28 -18.10
N GLU A 311 -4.57 4.89 -19.16
CA GLU A 311 -5.38 5.21 -20.35
C GLU A 311 -5.98 3.95 -21.00
N ASP A 312 -5.29 2.81 -20.92
CA ASP A 312 -5.79 1.52 -21.39
C ASP A 312 -6.92 1.02 -20.50
N PHE A 313 -6.89 1.28 -19.18
CA PHE A 313 -7.98 0.95 -18.27
C PHE A 313 -9.25 1.70 -18.64
N LEU A 314 -9.15 3.03 -18.81
CA LEU A 314 -10.30 3.87 -19.18
C LEU A 314 -10.87 3.47 -20.53
N ARG A 315 -10.02 3.09 -21.48
CA ARG A 315 -10.46 2.57 -22.79
C ARG A 315 -11.12 1.20 -22.66
N ASP A 316 -10.52 0.27 -21.91
CA ASP A 316 -11.08 -1.07 -21.69
C ASP A 316 -12.42 -1.02 -20.94
N LEU A 317 -12.60 -0.06 -20.02
CA LEU A 317 -13.86 0.21 -19.33
C LEU A 317 -14.95 0.69 -20.31
N ARG A 318 -14.64 1.70 -21.15
CA ARG A 318 -15.61 2.24 -22.13
C ARG A 318 -16.00 1.23 -23.20
N ASP A 319 -15.05 0.40 -23.64
CA ASP A 319 -15.26 -0.54 -24.74
C ASP A 319 -15.85 -1.88 -24.29
N GLY A 320 -16.09 -2.09 -22.99
CA GLY A 320 -16.55 -3.38 -22.45
C GLY A 320 -15.51 -4.50 -22.56
N ARG A 321 -14.23 -4.15 -22.49
CA ARG A 321 -13.06 -5.06 -22.61
C ARG A 321 -12.28 -5.23 -21.29
N LEU A 322 -12.87 -4.80 -20.17
CA LEU A 322 -12.23 -4.86 -18.85
C LEU A 322 -11.88 -6.32 -18.48
N PRO A 323 -10.68 -6.58 -17.92
CA PRO A 323 -10.34 -7.91 -17.42
C PRO A 323 -11.15 -8.27 -16.17
N ALA A 324 -11.20 -9.55 -15.82
CA ALA A 324 -11.89 -10.02 -14.62
C ALA A 324 -11.24 -9.47 -13.33
N VAL A 325 -9.93 -9.23 -13.34
CA VAL A 325 -9.22 -8.56 -12.23
C VAL A 325 -8.39 -7.40 -12.76
N ALA A 326 -8.69 -6.18 -12.35
CA ALA A 326 -7.94 -4.98 -12.69
C ALA A 326 -7.30 -4.39 -11.43
N PHE A 327 -6.01 -4.13 -11.48
CA PHE A 327 -5.32 -3.29 -10.50
C PHE A 327 -5.04 -1.94 -11.14
N VAL A 328 -5.36 -0.85 -10.46
CA VAL A 328 -5.18 0.52 -10.97
C VAL A 328 -4.31 1.29 -9.99
N LYS A 329 -3.23 1.85 -10.50
CA LYS A 329 -2.31 2.71 -9.77
C LYS A 329 -2.25 4.09 -10.43
N PRO A 330 -2.92 5.10 -9.86
CA PRO A 330 -2.91 6.45 -10.44
C PRO A 330 -1.51 7.03 -10.58
N LEU A 331 -1.36 7.95 -11.54
CA LEU A 331 -0.12 8.71 -11.72
C LEU A 331 0.19 9.57 -10.49
N GLY A 332 1.44 10.04 -10.38
CA GLY A 332 1.91 10.88 -9.27
C GLY A 332 0.94 11.99 -8.82
N PRO A 333 0.42 12.88 -9.70
CA PRO A 333 -0.52 13.93 -9.29
C PRO A 333 -1.81 13.41 -8.65
N ASP A 334 -2.22 12.20 -8.99
CA ASP A 334 -3.56 11.67 -8.75
C ASP A 334 -3.58 10.57 -7.66
N ASN A 335 -2.42 10.31 -7.03
CA ASN A 335 -2.27 9.20 -6.08
C ASN A 335 -2.39 9.60 -4.59
N GLU A 336 -2.62 10.89 -4.31
CA GLU A 336 -2.77 11.50 -2.98
C GLU A 336 -1.51 11.58 -2.10
N HIS A 337 -0.35 11.13 -2.57
CA HIS A 337 0.85 11.08 -1.74
C HIS A 337 1.26 12.48 -1.23
N PRO A 338 1.36 12.69 0.10
CA PRO A 338 1.78 13.95 0.67
C PRO A 338 3.13 14.46 0.14
N GLY A 339 3.28 15.78 0.03
CA GLY A 339 4.49 16.44 -0.45
C GLY A 339 4.53 16.73 -1.95
N TYR A 340 3.96 15.88 -2.81
CA TYR A 340 3.94 16.11 -4.26
C TYR A 340 2.56 16.01 -4.91
N ALA A 341 1.57 15.44 -4.23
CA ALA A 341 0.16 15.43 -4.61
C ALA A 341 -0.70 16.04 -3.50
N ASP A 342 -1.91 16.43 -3.86
CA ASP A 342 -2.94 16.88 -2.92
C ASP A 342 -4.05 15.83 -2.79
N LEU A 343 -4.81 15.95 -1.71
CA LEU A 343 -5.82 14.97 -1.32
C LEU A 343 -7.08 15.08 -2.19
N LEU A 344 -7.47 16.27 -2.64
CA LEU A 344 -8.72 16.43 -3.39
C LEU A 344 -8.58 15.90 -4.82
N SER A 345 -7.49 16.24 -5.51
CA SER A 345 -7.26 15.82 -6.90
C SER A 345 -7.25 14.30 -7.02
N GLY A 346 -6.56 13.60 -6.11
CA GLY A 346 -6.50 12.14 -6.15
C GLY A 346 -7.84 11.46 -5.81
N GLN A 347 -8.64 12.04 -4.92
CA GLN A 347 -9.98 11.51 -4.63
C GLN A 347 -11.00 11.80 -5.74
N GLU A 348 -10.85 12.91 -6.48
CA GLU A 348 -11.69 13.24 -7.64
C GLU A 348 -11.37 12.36 -8.86
N HIS A 349 -10.15 11.84 -8.94
CA HIS A 349 -9.73 10.89 -9.96
C HIS A 349 -10.38 9.50 -9.80
N ILE A 350 -10.76 9.13 -8.57
CA ILE A 350 -11.44 7.86 -8.22
C ILE A 350 -12.92 7.90 -8.59
#